data_AF-A0A2Z5GB37-F1
#
_entry.id   AF-A0A2Z5GB37-F1
#
_cell.length_a   1.000
_cell.length_b   1.000
_cell.length_c   1.000
_cell.angle_alpha   90.00
_cell.angle_beta   90.00
_cell.angle_gamma   90.00
#
_symmetry.space_group_name_H-M   'P 1'
#
loop_
_entity.id
_entity.type
_entity.pdbx_description
1 polymer ?
#
loop_
_entity_poly.entity_id
_entity_poly.type
_entity_poly.pdbx_seq_one_letter_code
_entity_poly.pdbx_strand_id
1 'polypeptide(L)'
;MTLRLPEDLKDAIIAESHMRGDLAKVLLFALRHVNRGDIQVSDARRADGLALAAPQMIYIGAKARGELKQWAEEEGVSLNLLMIEILTIFFRDFRRSKQLRDELRSEIKLLRGKPILE
;
A
#
# COMPACT_ATOMS: atom_id res chain seq x y z
N MET A 1 -5.64 4.67 -10.72
CA MET A 1 -5.90 5.72 -9.72
C MET A 1 -4.59 6.43 -9.39
N THR A 2 -4.62 7.61 -8.78
CA THR A 2 -3.39 8.35 -8.43
C THR A 2 -3.19 8.32 -6.92
N LEU A 3 -1.99 7.95 -6.49
CA LEU A 3 -1.60 7.91 -5.07
C LEU A 3 -0.43 8.87 -4.83
N ARG A 4 -0.50 9.64 -3.76
CA ARG A 4 0.60 10.47 -3.24
C ARG A 4 1.06 9.85 -1.93
N LEU A 5 2.26 9.30 -1.95
CA LEU A 5 2.87 8.65 -0.80
C LEU A 5 3.86 9.59 -0.13
N PRO A 6 4.02 9.50 1.20
CA PRO A 6 5.20 10.01 1.88
C PRO A 6 6.50 9.48 1.24
N GLU A 7 7.53 10.30 1.14
CA GLU A 7 8.80 9.94 0.51
C GLU A 7 9.46 8.71 1.14
N ASP A 8 9.46 8.63 2.47
CA ASP A 8 10.01 7.50 3.23
C ASP A 8 9.32 6.16 2.89
N LEU A 9 8.00 6.20 2.70
CA LEU A 9 7.21 5.04 2.35
C LEU A 9 7.44 4.64 0.89
N LYS A 10 7.58 5.61 -0.01
CA LYS A 10 7.95 5.35 -1.41
C LYS A 10 9.33 4.68 -1.49
N ASP A 11 10.31 5.17 -0.73
CA ASP A 11 11.66 4.62 -0.72
C ASP A 11 11.68 3.19 -0.15
N ALA A 12 10.91 2.94 0.91
CA ALA A 12 10.73 1.60 1.45
C ALA A 12 10.16 0.62 0.43
N ILE A 13 9.18 1.05 -0.37
CA ILE A 13 8.59 0.22 -1.43
C ILE A 13 9.62 -0.06 -2.51
N ILE A 14 10.36 0.95 -2.97
CA ILE A 14 11.39 0.80 -4.02
C ILE A 14 12.51 -0.15 -3.56
N ALA A 15 12.97 -0.01 -2.32
CA ALA A 15 14.03 -0.84 -1.76
C ALA A 15 13.66 -2.33 -1.77
N GLU A 16 12.39 -2.64 -1.50
CA GLU A 16 11.93 -4.02 -1.35
C GLU A 16 11.39 -4.61 -2.66
N SER A 17 10.84 -3.78 -3.56
CA SER A 17 10.25 -4.25 -4.81
C SER A 17 11.27 -4.46 -5.92
N HIS A 18 12.52 -3.95 -5.80
CA HIS A 18 13.60 -4.01 -6.81
C HIS A 18 13.24 -3.53 -8.23
N MET A 19 11.99 -3.11 -8.47
CA MET A 19 11.46 -2.59 -9.71
C MET A 19 10.42 -1.52 -9.38
N ARG A 20 10.57 -0.34 -10.01
CA ARG A 20 9.68 0.83 -9.93
C ARG A 20 8.21 0.56 -10.33
N GLY A 21 7.84 -0.67 -10.70
CA GLY A 21 6.53 -1.02 -11.27
C GLY A 21 5.59 -1.83 -10.36
N ASP A 22 6.05 -2.31 -9.20
CA ASP A 22 5.29 -3.29 -8.40
C ASP A 22 4.52 -2.69 -7.21
N LEU A 23 4.35 -1.36 -7.15
CA LEU A 23 3.59 -0.68 -6.10
C LEU A 23 2.17 -1.23 -5.94
N ALA A 24 1.51 -1.55 -7.05
CA ALA A 24 0.19 -2.19 -7.03
C ALA A 24 0.21 -3.57 -6.38
N LYS A 25 1.26 -4.38 -6.62
CA LYS A 25 1.40 -5.72 -6.03
C LYS A 25 1.67 -5.64 -4.54
N VAL A 26 2.57 -4.74 -4.13
CA VAL A 26 2.86 -4.50 -2.70
C VAL A 26 1.60 -4.04 -1.98
N LEU A 27 0.80 -3.18 -2.61
CA LEU A 27 -0.46 -2.73 -2.04
C LEU A 27 -1.48 -3.88 -1.89
N LEU A 28 -1.69 -4.68 -2.94
CA LEU A 28 -2.60 -5.83 -2.89
C LEU A 28 -2.12 -6.87 -1.86
N PHE A 29 -0.81 -7.06 -1.76
CA PHE A 29 -0.21 -7.90 -0.73
C PHE A 29 -0.49 -7.36 0.67
N ALA A 30 -0.25 -6.06 0.89
CA ALA A 30 -0.51 -5.40 2.16
C ALA A 30 -1.99 -5.54 2.58
N LEU A 31 -2.93 -5.39 1.65
CA LEU A 31 -4.36 -5.55 1.90
C LEU A 31 -4.75 -6.94 2.44
N ARG A 32 -4.02 -7.99 2.07
CA ARG A 32 -4.28 -9.34 2.58
C ARG A 32 -3.66 -9.62 3.95
N HIS A 33 -2.69 -8.79 4.37
CA HIS A 33 -1.91 -9.01 5.59
C HIS A 33 -2.20 -8.00 6.69
N VAL A 34 -2.80 -6.85 6.36
CA VAL A 34 -3.23 -5.85 7.33
C VAL A 34 -4.67 -6.17 7.75
N ASN A 35 -4.88 -6.34 9.05
CA ASN A 35 -6.23 -6.46 9.59
C ASN A 35 -6.89 -5.08 9.63
N ARG A 36 -8.15 -4.99 9.21
CA ARG A 36 -8.90 -3.72 9.23
C ARG A 36 -8.93 -3.09 10.62
N GLY A 37 -9.03 -3.89 11.68
CA GLY A 37 -9.06 -3.42 13.06
C GLY A 37 -7.75 -2.79 13.55
N ASP A 38 -6.63 -3.03 12.87
CA ASP A 38 -5.33 -2.42 13.20
C ASP A 38 -5.18 -1.03 12.59
N ILE A 39 -6.05 -0.66 11.65
CA ILE A 39 -6.03 0.63 10.98
C ILE A 39 -6.80 1.64 11.82
N GLN A 40 -6.09 2.28 12.74
CA GLN A 40 -6.59 3.46 13.43
C GLN A 40 -6.32 4.69 12.57
N VAL A 41 -7.29 5.04 11.72
CA VAL A 41 -7.21 6.26 10.92
C VAL A 41 -7.37 7.45 11.85
N SER A 42 -6.24 7.88 12.42
CA SER A 42 -6.20 9.02 13.33
C SER A 42 -6.34 10.29 12.51
N ASP A 43 -7.20 11.19 12.97
CA ASP A 43 -7.53 12.49 12.38
C ASP A 43 -6.38 13.16 11.61
N ALA A 44 -6.76 13.81 10.51
CA ALA A 44 -6.00 14.46 9.43
C ALA A 44 -4.67 15.21 9.74
N ARG A 45 -4.21 15.34 11.00
CA ARG A 45 -2.98 16.03 11.42
C ARG A 45 -1.67 15.38 11.00
N ARG A 46 -1.65 14.11 10.56
CA ARG A 46 -0.41 13.50 10.03
C ARG A 46 -0.04 14.01 8.63
N ALA A 47 -0.97 14.62 7.90
CA ALA A 47 -0.74 15.05 6.52
C ALA A 47 0.10 16.34 6.39
N ASP A 48 0.07 17.23 7.38
CA ASP A 48 0.65 18.58 7.26
C ASP A 48 2.19 18.65 7.38
N GLY A 49 2.85 17.54 7.71
CA GLY A 49 4.31 17.47 7.91
C GLY A 49 5.04 16.41 7.07
N LEU A 50 4.33 15.66 6.23
CA LEU A 50 4.95 14.61 5.42
C LEU A 50 5.36 15.19 4.05
N ALA A 51 6.65 15.11 3.74
CA ALA A 51 7.12 15.35 2.38
C ALA A 51 6.45 14.32 1.45
N LEU A 52 5.48 14.77 0.66
CA LEU A 52 4.77 13.91 -0.26
C LEU A 52 5.55 13.80 -1.57
N ALA A 53 5.80 12.56 -1.97
CA ALA A 53 6.38 12.28 -3.28
C ALA A 53 5.41 12.67 -4.41
N ALA A 54 5.98 12.82 -5.61
CA ALA A 54 5.20 13.04 -6.82
C ALA A 54 4.07 11.99 -6.98
N PRO A 55 2.89 12.40 -7.49
CA PRO A 55 1.77 11.49 -7.67
C PRO A 55 2.13 10.31 -8.57
N GLN A 56 1.81 9.09 -8.14
CA GLN A 56 2.06 7.86 -8.88
C GLN A 56 0.75 7.25 -9.37
N MET A 57 0.70 6.88 -10.66
CA MET A 57 -0.42 6.11 -11.18
C MET A 57 -0.28 4.66 -10.76
N ILE A 58 -1.33 4.13 -10.14
CA ILE A 58 -1.45 2.74 -9.72
C ILE A 58 -2.61 2.09 -10.45
N TYR A 59 -2.32 0.94 -11.05
CA TYR A 59 -3.29 0.05 -11.67
C TYR A 59 -3.58 -1.10 -10.71
N ILE A 60 -4.75 -1.07 -10.10
CA ILE A 60 -5.34 -2.19 -9.35
C ILE A 60 -6.68 -2.55 -10.00
N GLY A 61 -7.12 -3.79 -9.84
CA GLY A 61 -8.38 -4.25 -10.42
C GLY A 61 -9.59 -3.47 -9.90
N ALA A 62 -10.68 -3.53 -10.66
CA ALA A 62 -11.91 -2.78 -10.35
C ALA A 62 -12.50 -3.21 -9.01
N LYS A 63 -12.37 -4.49 -8.65
CA LYS A 63 -12.86 -5.04 -7.39
C LYS A 63 -12.10 -4.47 -6.20
N ALA A 64 -10.77 -4.62 -6.18
CA ALA A 64 -9.92 -4.07 -5.12
C ALA A 64 -10.08 -2.55 -4.98
N ARG A 65 -10.23 -1.84 -6.11
CA ARG A 65 -10.54 -0.41 -6.10
C ARG A 65 -11.89 -0.09 -5.46
N GLY A 66 -12.91 -0.90 -5.73
CA GLY A 66 -14.25 -0.74 -5.14
C GLY A 66 -14.22 -0.94 -3.63
N GLU A 67 -13.60 -2.02 -3.18
CA GLU A 67 -13.46 -2.35 -1.75
C GLU A 67 -12.71 -1.26 -0.98
N LEU A 68 -11.60 -0.77 -1.53
CA LEU A 68 -10.83 0.33 -0.95
C LEU A 68 -11.62 1.64 -0.87
N LYS A 69 -12.42 1.93 -1.90
CA LYS A 69 -13.28 3.12 -1.89
C LYS A 69 -14.36 3.02 -0.83
N GLN A 70 -15.05 1.88 -0.79
CA GLN A 70 -16.08 1.63 0.21
C GLN A 70 -15.50 1.73 1.62
N TRP A 71 -14.33 1.15 1.86
CA TRP A 71 -13.69 1.25 3.17
C TRP A 71 -13.30 2.69 3.52
N ALA A 72 -12.78 3.45 2.56
CA ALA A 72 -12.48 4.86 2.78
C ALA A 72 -13.74 5.68 3.12
N GLU A 73 -14.87 5.37 2.48
CA GLU A 73 -16.17 5.99 2.76
C GLU A 73 -16.70 5.60 4.15
N GLU A 74 -16.58 4.33 4.55
CA GLU A 74 -16.97 3.81 5.87
C GLU A 74 -16.19 4.50 7.00
N GLU A 75 -14.90 4.74 6.80
CA GLU A 75 -14.01 5.42 7.75
C GLU A 75 -14.07 6.96 7.64
N GLY A 76 -14.83 7.50 6.69
CA GLY A 76 -14.95 8.95 6.47
C GLY A 76 -13.65 9.64 6.02
N VAL A 77 -12.73 8.92 5.39
CA VAL A 77 -11.40 9.41 5.01
C VAL A 77 -11.15 9.39 3.51
N SER A 78 -10.15 10.14 3.06
CA SER A 78 -9.73 10.06 1.66
C SER A 78 -9.09 8.70 1.38
N LEU A 79 -9.37 8.15 0.19
CA LEU A 79 -8.72 6.93 -0.29
C LEU A 79 -7.18 7.01 -0.23
N ASN A 80 -6.60 8.19 -0.49
CA ASN A 80 -5.16 8.38 -0.40
C ASN A 80 -4.64 8.20 1.03
N LEU A 81 -5.35 8.76 2.02
CA LEU A 81 -4.98 8.63 3.44
C LEU A 81 -5.12 7.19 3.93
N LEU A 82 -6.23 6.51 3.60
CA LEU A 82 -6.43 5.11 3.93
C LEU A 82 -5.26 4.25 3.42
N MET A 83 -4.84 4.47 2.17
CA MET A 83 -3.77 3.72 1.54
C MET A 83 -2.40 3.98 2.17
N ILE A 84 -2.14 5.22 2.60
CA ILE A 84 -0.94 5.56 3.37
C ILE A 84 -0.93 4.80 4.69
N GLU A 85 -2.04 4.79 5.43
CA GLU A 85 -2.12 4.09 6.72
C GLU A 85 -1.99 2.57 6.57
N ILE A 86 -2.65 1.96 5.57
CA ILE A 86 -2.47 0.54 5.22
C ILE A 86 -1.00 0.23 5.01
N LEU A 87 -0.32 0.98 4.15
CA LEU A 87 1.08 0.73 3.83
C LEU A 87 1.98 1.01 5.04
N THR A 88 1.67 2.02 5.85
CA THR A 88 2.45 2.36 7.05
C THR A 88 2.42 1.23 8.07
N ILE A 89 1.22 0.69 8.35
CA ILE A 89 1.03 -0.45 9.26
C ILE A 89 1.72 -1.69 8.68
N PHE A 90 1.51 -1.97 7.39
CA PHE A 90 2.18 -3.08 6.72
C PHE A 90 3.70 -2.99 6.84
N PHE A 91 4.31 -1.84 6.51
CA PHE A 91 5.76 -1.68 6.53
C PHE A 91 6.36 -1.71 7.94
N ARG A 92 5.61 -1.31 8.96
CA ARG A 92 6.01 -1.46 10.37
C ARG A 92 6.29 -2.93 10.71
N ASP A 93 5.40 -3.82 10.29
CA ASP A 93 5.47 -5.25 10.64
C ASP A 93 6.37 -6.00 9.65
N PHE A 94 6.33 -5.63 8.37
CA PHE A 94 7.18 -6.15 7.31
C PHE A 94 8.68 -5.98 7.59
N ARG A 95 9.11 -4.82 8.14
CA ARG A 95 10.51 -4.59 8.52
C ARG A 95 10.99 -5.53 9.63
N ARG A 96 10.08 -6.06 10.44
CA ARG A 96 10.41 -6.94 11.59
C ARG A 96 10.25 -8.42 11.25
N SER A 97 9.35 -8.77 10.34
CA SER A 97 9.05 -10.16 9.99
C SER A 97 9.87 -10.63 8.77
N LYS A 98 10.82 -11.55 9.01
CA LYS A 98 11.53 -12.23 7.91
C LYS A 98 10.56 -13.04 7.04
N GLN A 99 9.59 -13.69 7.66
CA GLN A 99 8.57 -14.48 6.95
C GLN A 99 7.79 -13.63 5.94
N LEU A 100 7.28 -12.46 6.37
CA LEU A 100 6.54 -11.56 5.47
C LEU A 100 7.40 -11.07 4.29
N ARG A 101 8.70 -10.84 4.52
CA ARG A 101 9.63 -10.48 3.44
C ARG A 101 9.81 -11.61 2.43
N ASP A 102 9.98 -12.83 2.92
CA ASP A 102 10.18 -14.00 2.07
C ASP A 102 8.90 -14.34 1.27
N GLU A 103 7.72 -14.15 1.87
CA GLU A 103 6.42 -14.29 1.22
C GLU A 103 6.22 -13.23 0.11
N LEU A 104 6.45 -11.95 0.42
CA LEU A 104 6.33 -10.88 -0.59
C LEU A 104 7.29 -11.11 -1.77
N ARG A 105 8.55 -11.50 -1.50
CA ARG A 105 9.52 -11.82 -2.55
C ARG A 105 9.06 -12.99 -3.41
N SER A 106 8.52 -14.03 -2.79
CA SER A 106 7.99 -15.19 -3.50
C SER A 106 6.82 -14.80 -4.39
N GLU A 107 5.91 -13.97 -3.89
CA GLU A 107 4.75 -13.51 -4.64
C GLU A 107 5.14 -12.60 -5.81
N ILE A 108 6.04 -11.64 -5.60
CA ILE A 108 6.57 -10.80 -6.68
C ILE A 108 7.22 -11.66 -7.77
N LYS A 109 7.97 -12.71 -7.38
CA LYS A 109 8.58 -13.65 -8.32
C LYS A 109 7.53 -14.46 -9.10
N LEU A 110 6.47 -14.92 -8.44
CA LEU A 110 5.36 -15.65 -9.07
C LEU A 110 4.54 -14.80 -10.04
N LEU A 111 4.42 -13.50 -9.74
CA LEU A 111 3.69 -12.51 -10.53
C LEU A 111 4.58 -11.78 -11.54
N ARG A 112 5.86 -12.15 -11.66
CA ARG A 112 6.79 -11.53 -12.61
C ARG A 112 6.34 -11.84 -14.04
N GLY A 113 6.03 -10.78 -14.81
CA GLY A 113 5.54 -10.90 -16.18
C GLY A 113 4.05 -11.26 -16.31
N LYS A 114 3.32 -11.37 -15.20
CA LYS A 114 1.86 -11.57 -15.22
C LYS A 114 1.13 -10.23 -15.04
N PRO A 115 0.01 -10.00 -15.74
CA PRO A 115 -0.84 -8.86 -15.45
C PRO A 115 -1.37 -8.96 -14.03
N ILE A 116 -1.48 -7.82 -13.35
CA ILE A 116 -2.14 -7.71 -12.06
C ILE A 116 -3.63 -7.85 -12.32
N LEU A 117 -4.14 -9.07 -12.25
CA LEU A 117 -5.55 -9.41 -12.40
C LEU A 117 -6.07 -9.76 -11.02
N GLU A 118 -6.70 -8.79 -10.36
CA GLU A 118 -7.83 -8.90 -9.40
C GLU A 118 -8.21 -7.53 -8.83
#